data_AF-A0A7W1U9I4-F1
#
_entry.id   AF-A0A7W1U9I4-F1
#
_cell.length_a   1.000
_cell.length_b   1.000
_cell.length_c   1.000
_cell.angle_alpha   90.00
_cell.angle_beta   90.00
_cell.angle_gamma   90.00
#
_symmetry.space_group_name_H-M   'P 1'
#
loop_
_entity.id
_entity.type
_entity.pdbx_description
1 polymer ?
#
loop_
_entity_poly.entity_id
_entity_poly.type
_entity_poly.pdbx_seq_one_letter_code
_entity_poly.pdbx_strand_id
1 'polypeptide(L)'
;MKKSLIFFAATSLFSTSLFAAVDAPKVPSLAQEVWQVSGGQDWPKVQAIDFTFAVEKDGKQVAQAQHHWDVAAQTDEIKWKGKDITVNLAEPATTDDAKAAYARWVNDSYWLLMPLKLKDRGVTVTSEGTKEMEGKKRDLLRLNFGQVGLTPNDQYRIYVDPSSKLVTSWDYMPKGEKGMSGTWEGYEKSGGLTLATDHKMNGGVRIRILNLKVTSAK
;
A
#
# COMPACT_ATOMS: atom_id res chain seq x y z
N MET A 1 23.56 0.79 20.39
CA MET A 1 22.23 0.63 19.74
C MET A 1 22.44 0.68 18.23
N LYS A 2 22.46 -0.47 17.56
CA LYS A 2 22.73 -0.54 16.12
C LYS A 2 21.45 -0.19 15.36
N LYS A 3 21.46 0.95 14.66
CA LYS A 3 20.46 1.28 13.65
C LYS A 3 20.84 0.49 12.40
N SER A 4 20.10 -0.56 12.07
CA SER A 4 20.25 -1.23 10.77
C SER A 4 19.61 -0.34 9.71
N LEU A 5 20.43 0.36 8.92
CA LEU A 5 20.05 0.84 7.60
C LEU A 5 20.45 -0.24 6.60
N ILE A 6 19.48 -0.81 5.91
CA ILE A 6 19.69 -1.79 4.84
C ILE A 6 19.89 -1.00 3.54
N PHE A 7 21.07 -1.13 2.92
CA PHE A 7 21.37 -0.68 1.56
C PHE A 7 21.49 -1.89 0.66
N PHE A 8 20.89 -1.85 -0.55
CA PHE A 8 21.10 -2.86 -1.59
C PHE A 8 21.80 -2.26 -2.80
N ALA A 9 22.85 -2.96 -3.24
CA ALA A 9 23.62 -2.70 -4.44
C ALA A 9 22.93 -3.34 -5.67
N ALA A 10 22.96 -2.64 -6.80
CA ALA A 10 22.43 -3.11 -8.07
C ALA A 10 23.51 -3.79 -8.90
N THR A 11 23.24 -5.00 -9.40
CA THR A 11 24.04 -5.65 -10.44
C THR A 11 23.13 -5.97 -11.62
N SER A 12 23.46 -5.40 -12.78
CA SER A 12 22.76 -5.60 -14.05
C SER A 12 23.29 -6.82 -14.79
N LEU A 13 22.40 -7.71 -15.23
CA LEU A 13 22.66 -8.68 -16.29
C LEU A 13 21.50 -8.64 -17.29
N PHE A 14 21.81 -8.24 -18.52
CA PHE A 14 20.92 -8.35 -19.67
C PHE A 14 20.91 -9.81 -20.16
N SER A 15 19.72 -10.40 -20.28
CA SER A 15 19.51 -11.57 -21.13
C SER A 15 18.14 -11.45 -21.79
N THR A 16 18.14 -11.27 -23.10
CA THR A 16 16.96 -11.33 -23.95
C THR A 16 16.46 -12.76 -24.02
N SER A 17 15.25 -13.02 -23.49
CA SER A 17 14.51 -14.26 -23.69
C SER A 17 13.12 -13.95 -24.23
N LEU A 18 12.75 -14.63 -25.33
CA LEU A 18 11.40 -14.66 -25.89
C LEU A 18 10.40 -15.08 -24.79
N PHE A 19 9.51 -14.18 -24.38
CA PHE A 19 8.37 -14.57 -23.56
C PHE A 19 7.21 -14.93 -24.48
N ALA A 20 6.88 -16.22 -24.50
CA ALA A 20 5.52 -16.65 -24.76
C ALA A 20 4.58 -15.86 -23.83
N ALA A 21 3.42 -15.43 -24.35
CA ALA A 21 2.39 -14.79 -23.56
C ALA A 21 1.91 -15.79 -22.49
N VAL A 22 2.52 -15.72 -21.30
CA VAL A 22 1.97 -16.35 -20.10
C VAL A 22 0.68 -15.59 -19.84
N ASP A 23 -0.46 -16.27 -19.95
CA ASP A 23 -1.75 -15.72 -19.55
C ASP A 23 -1.60 -15.07 -18.18
N ALA A 24 -1.94 -13.78 -18.09
CA ALA A 24 -1.94 -13.09 -16.81
C ALA A 24 -2.83 -13.89 -15.84
N PRO A 25 -2.38 -14.16 -14.60
CA PRO A 25 -3.19 -14.89 -13.62
C PRO A 25 -4.58 -14.23 -13.53
N LYS A 26 -5.63 -15.03 -13.71
CA LYS A 26 -7.01 -14.54 -13.59
C LYS A 26 -7.22 -14.05 -12.16
N VAL A 27 -7.38 -12.73 -12.00
CA VAL A 27 -7.66 -12.11 -10.69
C VAL A 27 -8.95 -12.74 -10.12
N PRO A 28 -8.93 -13.23 -8.86
CA PRO A 28 -10.14 -13.78 -8.23
C PRO A 28 -11.29 -12.78 -8.20
N SER A 29 -12.55 -13.25 -8.30
CA SER A 29 -13.74 -12.38 -8.29
C SER A 29 -13.78 -11.48 -7.05
N LEU A 30 -13.43 -12.03 -5.88
CA LEU A 30 -13.35 -11.26 -4.64
C LEU A 30 -12.34 -10.11 -4.72
N ALA A 31 -11.18 -10.31 -5.35
CA ALA A 31 -10.18 -9.25 -5.53
C ALA A 31 -10.70 -8.15 -6.48
N GLN A 32 -11.47 -8.53 -7.51
CA GLN A 32 -12.17 -7.59 -8.37
C GLN A 32 -13.23 -6.77 -7.60
N GLU A 33 -14.01 -7.41 -6.73
CA GLU A 33 -15.02 -6.75 -5.90
C GLU A 33 -14.39 -5.77 -4.90
N VAL A 34 -13.32 -6.19 -4.20
CA VAL A 34 -12.55 -5.32 -3.29
C VAL A 34 -12.01 -4.09 -4.02
N TRP A 35 -11.42 -4.30 -5.21
CA TRP A 35 -10.92 -3.21 -6.04
C TRP A 35 -12.04 -2.25 -6.47
N GLN A 36 -13.22 -2.76 -6.83
CA GLN A 36 -14.38 -1.96 -7.23
C GLN A 36 -14.94 -1.11 -6.10
N VAL A 37 -15.19 -1.70 -4.93
CA VAL A 37 -15.75 -0.96 -3.78
C VAL A 37 -14.78 0.09 -3.25
N SER A 38 -13.48 -0.12 -3.46
CA SER A 38 -12.42 0.85 -3.13
C SER A 38 -12.32 2.02 -4.13
N GLY A 39 -13.08 1.98 -5.23
CA GLY A 39 -13.12 3.05 -6.24
C GLY A 39 -12.13 2.87 -7.39
N GLY A 40 -11.63 1.65 -7.62
CA GLY A 40 -10.59 1.42 -8.63
C GLY A 40 -10.97 1.84 -10.05
N GLN A 41 -12.25 1.79 -10.41
CA GLN A 41 -12.76 2.29 -11.70
C GLN A 41 -12.58 3.80 -11.88
N ASP A 42 -12.48 4.55 -10.79
CA ASP A 42 -12.30 6.00 -10.81
C ASP A 42 -10.82 6.41 -10.74
N TRP A 43 -9.89 5.45 -10.51
CA TRP A 43 -8.45 5.71 -10.48
C TRP A 43 -7.93 6.49 -11.70
N PRO A 44 -8.34 6.22 -12.96
CA PRO A 44 -7.88 6.98 -14.11
C PRO A 44 -8.26 8.48 -14.09
N LYS A 45 -9.21 8.89 -13.24
CA LYS A 45 -9.62 10.29 -13.07
C LYS A 45 -8.83 10.98 -11.96
N VAL A 46 -8.15 10.25 -11.09
CA VAL A 46 -7.42 10.80 -9.94
C VAL A 46 -6.23 11.61 -10.45
N GLN A 47 -6.16 12.87 -10.04
CA GLN A 47 -5.11 13.81 -10.42
C GLN A 47 -4.09 13.99 -9.29
N ALA A 48 -4.58 14.13 -8.05
CA ALA A 48 -3.71 14.32 -6.89
C ALA A 48 -4.32 13.72 -5.63
N ILE A 49 -3.46 13.35 -4.68
CA ILE A 49 -3.83 12.85 -3.35
C ILE A 49 -3.02 13.60 -2.31
N ASP A 50 -3.71 14.38 -1.49
CA ASP A 50 -3.15 15.00 -0.29
C ASP A 50 -3.46 14.10 0.92
N PHE A 51 -2.46 13.82 1.75
CA PHE A 51 -2.68 13.15 3.03
C PHE A 51 -1.50 13.35 3.98
N THR A 52 -1.73 13.11 5.26
CA THR A 52 -0.70 13.05 6.30
C THR A 52 -0.69 11.66 6.91
N PHE A 53 0.42 10.94 6.75
CA PHE A 53 0.66 9.68 7.41
C PHE A 53 1.18 9.92 8.82
N ALA A 54 0.36 9.69 9.84
CA ALA A 54 0.72 9.89 11.24
C ALA A 54 0.83 8.55 11.96
N VAL A 55 1.91 8.37 12.74
CA VAL A 55 2.13 7.18 13.56
C VAL A 55 1.94 7.55 15.02
N GLU A 56 1.08 6.83 15.70
CA GLU A 56 0.85 6.91 17.13
C GLU A 56 1.40 5.67 17.85
N LYS A 57 1.91 5.89 19.06
CA LYS A 57 2.29 4.84 20.01
C LYS A 57 1.66 5.15 21.35
N ASP A 58 0.86 4.22 21.87
CA ASP A 58 0.17 4.33 23.16
C ASP A 58 -0.61 5.66 23.28
N GLY A 59 -1.30 6.03 22.19
CA GLY A 59 -2.14 7.23 22.09
C GLY A 59 -1.38 8.55 21.86
N LYS A 60 -0.05 8.52 21.70
CA LYS A 60 0.75 9.72 21.40
C LYS A 60 1.31 9.66 19.99
N GLN A 61 1.17 10.74 19.23
CA GLN A 61 1.81 10.86 17.93
C GLN A 61 3.33 10.91 18.07
N VAL A 62 4.04 9.98 17.41
CA VAL A 62 5.51 9.84 17.48
C VAL A 62 6.21 10.13 16.16
N ALA A 63 5.48 10.11 15.04
CA ALA A 63 5.98 10.50 13.73
C ALA A 63 4.84 10.98 12.84
N GLN A 64 5.17 11.81 11.85
CA GLN A 64 4.28 12.09 10.73
C GLN A 64 5.07 12.40 9.46
N ALA A 65 4.42 12.23 8.32
CA ALA A 65 4.84 12.76 7.04
C ALA A 65 3.62 13.29 6.27
N GLN A 66 3.77 14.46 5.67
CA GLN A 66 2.75 15.06 4.81
C GLN A 66 3.12 14.76 3.37
N HIS A 67 2.12 14.44 2.56
CA HIS A 67 2.24 14.09 1.15
C HIS A 67 1.34 15.01 0.33
N HIS A 68 1.90 15.55 -0.74
CA HIS A 68 1.18 16.11 -1.86
C HIS A 68 1.58 15.31 -3.11
N TRP A 69 0.81 14.26 -3.37
CA TRP A 69 1.10 13.32 -4.44
C TRP A 69 0.36 13.73 -5.71
N ASP A 70 1.11 14.20 -6.71
CA ASP A 70 0.62 14.41 -8.07
C ASP A 70 0.73 13.10 -8.86
N VAL A 71 -0.43 12.50 -9.14
CA VAL A 71 -0.53 11.20 -9.81
C VAL A 71 -0.17 11.33 -11.29
N ALA A 72 -0.55 12.43 -11.93
CA ALA A 72 -0.32 12.66 -13.36
C ALA A 72 1.14 13.01 -13.65
N ALA A 73 1.76 13.85 -12.82
CA ALA A 73 3.16 14.22 -12.93
C ALA A 73 4.11 13.12 -12.43
N GLN A 74 3.58 12.08 -11.78
CA GLN A 74 4.36 11.03 -11.12
C GLN A 74 5.39 11.59 -10.13
N THR A 75 4.95 12.54 -9.29
CA THR A 75 5.78 13.16 -8.26
C THR A 75 5.07 13.21 -6.93
N ASP A 76 5.82 13.17 -5.84
CA ASP A 76 5.28 13.40 -4.50
C ASP A 76 6.16 14.39 -3.74
N GLU A 77 5.55 15.46 -3.21
CA GLU A 77 6.19 16.38 -2.28
C GLU A 77 5.94 15.90 -0.85
N ILE A 78 7.03 15.52 -0.18
CA ILE A 78 6.96 14.85 1.12
C ILE A 78 7.65 15.70 2.18
N LYS A 79 6.89 16.10 3.20
CA LYS A 79 7.40 16.87 4.34
C LYS A 79 7.47 16.01 5.59
N TRP A 80 8.66 15.85 6.16
CA TRP A 80 8.86 15.11 7.41
C TRP A 80 10.09 15.61 8.17
N LYS A 81 10.03 15.68 9.51
CA LYS A 81 11.18 16.05 10.37
C LYS A 81 11.96 17.29 9.88
N GLY A 82 11.26 18.30 9.38
CA GLY A 82 11.86 19.54 8.85
C GLY A 82 12.47 19.42 7.45
N LYS A 83 12.41 18.25 6.81
CA LYS A 83 12.71 18.07 5.39
C LYS A 83 11.48 18.33 4.54
N ASP A 84 11.71 18.81 3.33
CA ASP A 84 10.72 19.06 2.29
C ASP A 84 11.35 18.62 0.97
N ILE A 85 10.95 17.46 0.46
CA ILE A 85 11.58 16.79 -0.68
C ILE A 85 10.52 16.40 -1.69
N THR A 86 10.66 16.90 -2.92
CA THR A 86 9.91 16.39 -4.07
C THR A 86 10.67 15.23 -4.70
N VAL A 87 10.01 14.08 -4.83
CA VAL A 87 10.57 12.88 -5.44
C VAL A 87 9.88 12.58 -6.77
N ASN A 88 10.67 12.25 -7.80
CA ASN A 88 10.18 11.67 -9.04
C ASN A 88 9.95 10.17 -8.82
N LEU A 89 8.74 9.70 -9.13
CA LEU A 89 8.31 8.32 -8.92
C LEU A 89 8.53 7.42 -10.14
N ALA A 90 8.82 8.02 -11.29
CA ALA A 90 9.11 7.31 -12.54
C ALA A 90 10.61 7.01 -12.72
N GLU A 91 11.48 7.76 -12.04
CA GLU A 91 12.93 7.64 -12.16
C GLU A 91 13.60 7.22 -10.85
N PRO A 92 14.72 6.48 -10.89
CA PRO A 92 15.44 6.12 -9.68
C PRO A 92 15.95 7.33 -8.91
N ALA A 93 15.68 7.38 -7.60
CA ALA A 93 16.21 8.40 -6.72
C ALA A 93 17.74 8.31 -6.59
N THR A 94 18.43 9.44 -6.80
CA THR A 94 19.91 9.48 -6.85
C THR A 94 20.54 9.93 -5.54
N THR A 95 19.90 10.82 -4.77
CA THR A 95 20.38 11.30 -3.46
C THR A 95 19.82 10.48 -2.32
N ASP A 96 20.49 10.48 -1.16
CA ASP A 96 20.00 9.75 0.02
C ASP A 96 18.65 10.28 0.52
N ASP A 97 18.42 11.59 0.42
CA ASP A 97 17.15 12.21 0.79
C ASP A 97 16.03 11.85 -0.18
N ALA A 98 16.30 11.82 -1.48
CA ALA A 98 15.33 11.37 -2.48
C ALA A 98 15.02 9.87 -2.31
N LYS A 99 16.01 9.03 -1.98
CA LYS A 99 15.79 7.60 -1.70
C LYS A 99 14.93 7.41 -0.46
N ALA A 100 15.18 8.20 0.59
CA ALA A 100 14.38 8.18 1.81
C ALA A 100 12.94 8.67 1.58
N ALA A 101 12.76 9.71 0.76
CA ALA A 101 11.45 10.20 0.33
C ALA A 101 10.69 9.13 -0.47
N TYR A 102 11.34 8.55 -1.49
CA TYR A 102 10.76 7.49 -2.31
C TYR A 102 10.32 6.28 -1.46
N ALA A 103 11.20 5.80 -0.57
CA ALA A 103 10.87 4.68 0.32
C ALA A 103 9.69 5.00 1.23
N ARG A 104 9.55 6.26 1.66
CA ARG A 104 8.40 6.71 2.44
C ARG A 104 7.13 6.72 1.59
N TRP A 105 7.15 7.28 0.39
CA TRP A 105 6.00 7.22 -0.52
C TRP A 105 5.57 5.78 -0.77
N VAL A 106 6.50 4.85 -1.03
CA VAL A 106 6.19 3.42 -1.22
C VAL A 106 5.45 2.86 -0.01
N ASN A 107 5.94 3.09 1.21
CA ASN A 107 5.29 2.57 2.42
C ASN A 107 3.94 3.25 2.70
N ASP A 108 3.92 4.58 2.73
CA ASP A 108 2.80 5.37 3.23
C ASP A 108 1.62 5.29 2.23
N SER A 109 1.91 5.33 0.92
CA SER A 109 0.87 5.12 -0.12
C SER A 109 0.34 3.69 -0.15
N TYR A 110 1.13 2.69 0.28
CA TYR A 110 0.67 1.31 0.32
C TYR A 110 -0.34 1.08 1.45
N TRP A 111 -0.09 1.63 2.64
CA TRP A 111 -1.08 1.67 3.72
C TRP A 111 -2.36 2.40 3.31
N LEU A 112 -2.27 3.41 2.45
CA LEU A 112 -3.45 4.12 1.93
C LEU A 112 -4.21 3.32 0.86
N LEU A 113 -3.51 2.64 -0.05
CA LEU A 113 -4.08 2.18 -1.32
C LEU A 113 -4.05 0.66 -1.55
N MET A 114 -3.59 -0.18 -0.61
CA MET A 114 -3.45 -1.63 -0.84
C MET A 114 -4.65 -2.30 -1.55
N PRO A 115 -5.93 -2.02 -1.21
CA PRO A 115 -7.07 -2.61 -1.92
C PRO A 115 -7.07 -2.34 -3.45
N LEU A 116 -6.56 -1.18 -3.87
CA LEU A 116 -6.42 -0.83 -5.29
C LEU A 116 -5.24 -1.54 -5.96
N LYS A 117 -4.25 -1.98 -5.18
CA LYS A 117 -3.05 -2.70 -5.65
C LYS A 117 -3.31 -4.16 -6.00
N LEU A 118 -4.47 -4.71 -5.64
CA LEU A 118 -4.85 -6.10 -5.92
C LEU A 118 -4.85 -6.46 -7.42
N LYS A 119 -4.87 -5.45 -8.30
CA LYS A 119 -4.87 -5.61 -9.75
C LYS A 119 -3.60 -5.05 -10.42
N ASP A 120 -2.60 -4.64 -9.65
CA ASP A 120 -1.36 -4.12 -10.20
C ASP A 120 -0.61 -5.21 -10.97
N ARG A 121 0.09 -4.80 -12.02
CA ARG A 121 0.93 -5.71 -12.81
C ARG A 121 2.03 -6.30 -11.93
N GLY A 122 2.24 -7.61 -12.01
CA GLY A 122 3.26 -8.31 -11.22
C GLY A 122 2.81 -8.74 -9.82
N VAL A 123 1.55 -8.45 -9.45
CA VAL A 123 0.92 -8.96 -8.23
C VAL A 123 0.19 -10.27 -8.54
N THR A 124 0.42 -11.30 -7.72
CA THR A 124 -0.38 -12.54 -7.76
C THR A 124 -1.36 -12.54 -6.59
N VAL A 125 -2.64 -12.76 -6.88
CA VAL A 125 -3.69 -12.85 -5.88
C VAL A 125 -4.42 -14.19 -5.98
N THR A 126 -4.58 -14.88 -4.85
CA THR A 126 -5.33 -16.14 -4.75
C THR A 126 -6.41 -16.03 -3.68
N SER A 127 -7.56 -16.69 -3.88
CA SER A 127 -8.56 -16.86 -2.83
C SER A 127 -8.17 -18.01 -1.91
N GLU A 128 -8.27 -17.82 -0.59
CA GLU A 128 -8.04 -18.87 0.42
C GLU A 128 -9.34 -19.31 1.11
N GLY A 129 -10.51 -18.96 0.54
CA GLY A 129 -11.81 -19.29 1.10
C GLY A 129 -12.21 -18.34 2.21
N THR A 130 -12.71 -18.87 3.33
CA THR A 130 -13.28 -18.06 4.42
C THR A 130 -12.77 -18.50 5.78
N LYS A 131 -12.62 -17.57 6.70
CA LYS A 131 -12.19 -17.80 8.09
C LYS A 131 -13.12 -17.08 9.05
N GLU A 132 -13.38 -17.69 10.20
CA GLU A 132 -14.05 -17.02 11.30
C GLU A 132 -13.03 -16.29 12.18
N MET A 133 -13.28 -15.02 12.47
CA MET A 133 -12.44 -14.16 13.30
C MET A 133 -13.36 -13.34 14.19
N GLU A 134 -13.17 -13.44 15.51
CA GLU A 134 -13.98 -12.70 16.51
C GLU A 134 -15.50 -12.91 16.32
N GLY A 135 -15.92 -14.14 16.00
CA GLY A 135 -17.32 -14.50 15.75
C GLY A 135 -17.89 -13.96 14.43
N LYS A 136 -17.05 -13.42 13.54
CA LYS A 136 -17.43 -12.90 12.23
C LYS A 136 -16.72 -13.65 11.11
N LYS A 137 -17.48 -14.04 10.09
CA LYS A 137 -16.93 -14.63 8.87
C LYS A 137 -16.18 -13.56 8.04
N ARG A 138 -15.03 -13.94 7.50
CA ARG A 138 -14.20 -13.14 6.60
C ARG A 138 -13.86 -13.94 5.36
N ASP A 139 -13.89 -13.29 4.21
CA ASP A 139 -13.36 -13.84 2.97
C ASP A 139 -11.85 -13.54 2.90
N LEU A 140 -11.05 -14.49 2.43
CA LEU A 140 -9.59 -14.38 2.47
C LEU A 140 -8.98 -14.30 1.07
N LEU A 141 -8.10 -13.33 0.89
CA LEU A 141 -7.18 -13.26 -0.23
C LEU A 141 -5.74 -13.43 0.27
N ARG A 142 -4.91 -14.11 -0.51
CA ARG A 142 -3.46 -14.05 -0.37
C ARG A 142 -2.89 -13.26 -1.53
N LEU A 143 -2.06 -12.29 -1.20
CA LEU A 143 -1.35 -11.45 -2.15
C LEU A 143 0.15 -11.73 -2.04
N ASN A 144 0.82 -11.84 -3.18
CA ASN A 144 2.26 -12.03 -3.28
C ASN A 144 2.84 -11.07 -4.33
N PHE A 145 3.87 -10.33 -3.95
CA PHE A 145 4.65 -9.51 -4.85
C PHE A 145 5.75 -10.37 -5.48
N GLY A 146 5.78 -10.45 -6.82
CA GLY A 146 6.87 -11.11 -7.53
C GLY A 146 8.19 -10.34 -7.38
N GLN A 147 8.78 -9.90 -8.51
CA GLN A 147 10.00 -9.09 -8.51
C GLN A 147 9.71 -7.57 -8.62
N VAL A 148 8.59 -7.11 -8.08
CA VAL A 148 8.15 -5.71 -8.12
C VAL A 148 8.18 -5.08 -6.73
N GLY A 149 8.36 -3.76 -6.66
CA GLY A 149 8.40 -3.00 -5.41
C GLY A 149 9.75 -3.04 -4.69
N LEU A 150 9.83 -2.38 -3.53
CA LEU A 150 11.04 -2.34 -2.70
C LEU A 150 11.20 -3.60 -1.83
N THR A 151 10.16 -4.42 -1.70
CA THR A 151 10.12 -5.60 -0.84
C THR A 151 9.63 -6.83 -1.61
N PRO A 152 10.45 -7.33 -2.55
CA PRO A 152 10.07 -8.48 -3.37
C PRO A 152 9.88 -9.74 -2.52
N ASN A 153 8.91 -10.57 -2.89
CA ASN A 153 8.47 -11.79 -2.18
C ASN A 153 7.72 -11.57 -0.86
N ASP A 154 7.40 -10.32 -0.52
CA ASP A 154 6.48 -10.05 0.56
C ASP A 154 5.11 -10.66 0.28
N GLN A 155 4.50 -11.18 1.35
CA GLN A 155 3.18 -11.78 1.29
C GLN A 155 2.23 -11.13 2.27
N TYR A 156 0.98 -11.03 1.84
CA TYR A 156 -0.09 -10.50 2.65
C TYR A 156 -1.25 -11.49 2.64
N ARG A 157 -1.84 -11.72 3.80
CA ARG A 157 -3.19 -12.29 3.89
C ARG A 157 -4.14 -11.16 4.20
N ILE A 158 -5.17 -11.00 3.38
CA ILE A 158 -6.12 -9.89 3.44
C ILE A 158 -7.47 -10.47 3.83
N TYR A 159 -8.07 -9.89 4.86
CA TYR A 159 -9.36 -10.29 5.40
C TYR A 159 -10.43 -9.30 4.98
N VAL A 160 -11.41 -9.78 4.23
CA VAL A 160 -12.45 -8.98 3.61
C VAL A 160 -13.78 -9.25 4.32
N ASP A 161 -14.53 -8.19 4.58
CA ASP A 161 -15.90 -8.33 5.06
C ASP A 161 -16.81 -8.85 3.93
N PRO A 162 -17.51 -9.98 4.13
CA PRO A 162 -18.29 -10.59 3.05
C PRO A 162 -19.47 -9.73 2.56
N SER A 163 -19.97 -8.79 3.36
CA SER A 163 -21.11 -7.95 2.99
C SER A 163 -20.67 -6.69 2.26
N SER A 164 -19.76 -5.93 2.86
CA SER A 164 -19.30 -4.64 2.30
C SER A 164 -18.20 -4.77 1.25
N LYS A 165 -17.51 -5.92 1.21
CA LYS A 165 -16.29 -6.15 0.42
C LYS A 165 -15.13 -5.22 0.76
N LEU A 166 -15.21 -4.49 1.87
CA LEU A 166 -14.10 -3.70 2.39
C LEU A 166 -13.10 -4.60 3.11
N VAL A 167 -11.82 -4.22 3.03
CA VAL A 167 -10.78 -4.87 3.82
C VAL A 167 -11.00 -4.50 5.29
N THR A 168 -10.85 -5.49 6.17
CA THR A 168 -11.03 -5.31 7.62
C THR A 168 -9.70 -5.40 8.36
N SER A 169 -8.79 -6.24 7.86
CA SER A 169 -7.45 -6.37 8.39
C SER A 169 -6.55 -7.09 7.38
N TRP A 170 -5.26 -7.08 7.68
CA TRP A 170 -4.27 -7.90 6.99
C TRP A 170 -3.29 -8.56 7.97
N ASP A 171 -2.63 -9.61 7.50
CA ASP A 171 -1.38 -10.12 8.07
C ASP A 171 -0.28 -9.93 7.04
N TYR A 172 0.70 -9.10 7.36
CA TYR A 172 1.94 -8.97 6.61
C TYR A 172 2.93 -10.06 7.05
N MET A 173 3.42 -10.83 6.08
CA MET A 173 4.32 -11.98 6.26
C MET A 173 5.63 -11.73 5.50
N PRO A 174 6.57 -10.97 6.08
CA PRO A 174 7.91 -10.79 5.52
C PRO A 174 8.66 -12.13 5.46
N LYS A 175 9.55 -12.27 4.47
CA LYS A 175 10.37 -13.48 4.34
C LYS A 175 11.33 -13.63 5.53
N GLY A 176 11.16 -14.70 6.30
CA GLY A 176 12.11 -15.07 7.37
C GLY A 176 12.02 -14.22 8.64
N GLU A 177 11.03 -13.36 8.76
CA GLU A 177 10.83 -12.46 9.90
C GLU A 177 9.46 -12.66 10.55
N LYS A 178 9.28 -12.08 11.74
CA LYS A 178 8.00 -12.11 12.45
C LYS A 178 7.02 -11.18 11.74
N GLY A 179 5.88 -11.74 11.30
CA GLY A 179 4.82 -10.97 10.68
C GLY A 179 4.16 -9.96 11.62
N MET A 180 3.39 -9.06 11.02
CA MET A 180 2.58 -8.06 11.72
C MET A 180 1.16 -8.05 11.18
N SER A 181 0.20 -7.79 12.07
CA SER A 181 -1.20 -7.62 11.69
C SER A 181 -1.61 -6.17 11.88
N GLY A 182 -2.48 -5.69 11.00
CA GLY A 182 -3.00 -4.32 11.01
C GLY A 182 -4.47 -4.31 10.60
N THR A 183 -5.29 -3.54 11.31
CA THR A 183 -6.68 -3.32 10.92
C THR A 183 -6.80 -2.32 9.78
N TRP A 184 -7.95 -2.32 9.11
CA TRP A 184 -8.35 -1.37 8.09
C TRP A 184 -9.70 -0.81 8.50
N GLU A 185 -9.70 0.40 9.05
CA GLU A 185 -10.85 1.04 9.69
C GLU A 185 -10.98 2.50 9.26
N GLY A 186 -12.09 3.14 9.68
CA GLY A 186 -12.30 4.57 9.44
C GLY A 186 -12.41 4.92 7.96
N TYR A 187 -13.13 4.10 7.18
CA TYR A 187 -13.26 4.33 5.75
C TYR A 187 -13.92 5.66 5.41
N GLU A 188 -13.28 6.43 4.55
CA GLU A 188 -13.74 7.71 4.04
C GLU A 188 -13.86 7.69 2.52
N LYS A 189 -14.78 8.50 1.97
CA LYS A 189 -14.95 8.68 0.53
C LYS A 189 -14.34 9.99 0.08
N SER A 190 -13.47 9.97 -0.91
CA SER A 190 -12.83 11.18 -1.46
C SER A 190 -12.47 10.96 -2.93
N GLY A 191 -12.82 11.90 -3.81
CA GLY A 191 -12.45 11.86 -5.23
C GLY A 191 -12.84 10.59 -6.00
N GLY A 192 -13.91 9.90 -5.58
CA GLY A 192 -14.34 8.61 -6.17
C GLY A 192 -13.73 7.37 -5.51
N LEU A 193 -12.78 7.53 -4.59
CA LEU A 193 -12.15 6.44 -3.85
C LEU A 193 -12.81 6.23 -2.48
N THR A 194 -12.78 4.99 -1.99
CA THR A 194 -13.16 4.62 -0.61
C THR A 194 -11.93 4.07 0.10
N LEU A 195 -11.36 4.84 1.04
CA LEU A 195 -10.02 4.58 1.62
C LEU A 195 -10.09 4.49 3.15
N ALA A 196 -9.39 3.53 3.74
CA ALA A 196 -9.25 3.44 5.19
C ALA A 196 -8.33 4.54 5.71
N THR A 197 -8.64 5.10 6.89
CA THR A 197 -7.86 6.17 7.50
C THR A 197 -7.33 5.84 8.89
N ASP A 198 -7.62 4.63 9.39
CA ASP A 198 -7.22 4.16 10.70
C ASP A 198 -6.76 2.71 10.64
N HIS A 199 -5.53 2.46 11.09
CA HIS A 199 -4.94 1.13 11.14
C HIS A 199 -4.34 0.87 12.52
N LYS A 200 -4.91 -0.08 13.25
CA LYS A 200 -4.44 -0.48 14.57
C LYS A 200 -3.59 -1.74 14.45
N MET A 201 -2.47 -1.75 15.15
CA MET A 201 -1.53 -2.86 15.17
C MET A 201 -1.23 -3.27 16.62
N ASN A 202 -0.65 -4.44 16.77
CA ASN A 202 -0.24 -4.95 18.08
C ASN A 202 0.76 -4.02 18.78
N GLY A 203 0.73 -4.05 20.12
CA GLY A 203 1.63 -3.26 20.95
C GLY A 203 1.30 -1.77 20.94
N GLY A 204 0.04 -1.36 20.73
CA GLY A 204 -0.38 0.03 20.86
C GLY A 204 0.09 0.96 19.74
N VAL A 205 0.54 0.41 18.61
CA VAL A 205 0.88 1.21 17.43
C VAL A 205 -0.37 1.42 16.59
N ARG A 206 -0.58 2.66 16.13
CA ARG A 206 -1.68 3.02 15.24
C ARG A 206 -1.18 3.95 14.15
N ILE A 207 -1.62 3.73 12.92
CA ILE A 207 -1.40 4.64 11.79
C ILE A 207 -2.71 5.37 11.53
N ARG A 208 -2.64 6.68 11.36
CA ARG A 208 -3.75 7.54 10.97
C ARG A 208 -3.42 8.22 9.65
N ILE A 209 -4.35 8.18 8.72
CA ILE A 209 -4.33 9.02 7.52
C ILE A 209 -5.15 10.27 7.86
N LEU A 210 -4.48 11.40 8.01
CA LEU A 210 -5.11 12.68 8.31
C LEU A 210 -5.15 13.56 7.06
N ASN A 211 -6.04 14.54 7.02
CA ASN A 211 -6.15 15.51 5.93
C ASN A 211 -6.31 14.87 4.54
N LEU A 212 -6.98 13.73 4.47
CA LEU A 212 -7.17 13.00 3.21
C LEU A 212 -8.01 13.82 2.23
N LYS A 213 -7.45 14.10 1.06
CA LYS A 213 -8.18 14.71 -0.05
C LYS A 213 -7.71 14.11 -1.37
N VAL A 214 -8.65 13.58 -2.13
CA VAL A 214 -8.41 13.09 -3.49
C VAL A 214 -9.03 14.09 -4.46
N THR A 215 -8.20 14.65 -5.33
CA THR A 215 -8.63 15.53 -6.41
C THR A 215 -8.74 14.71 -7.69
N SER A 216 -9.92 14.72 -8.31
CA SER A 216 -10.21 13.96 -9.52
C SER A 216 -10.79 14.86 -10.60
N ALA A 217 -10.49 14.53 -11.86
CA ALA A 217 -11.13 15.14 -13.01
C ALA A 217 -12.65 14.90 -12.97
N LYS A 218 -13.41 15.87 -13.47
CA LYS A 218 -14.88 15.79 -13.59
C LYS A 218 -15.28 14.84 -14.71
#